data_AF-E1GWA7-F1
#
_entry.id   AF-E1GWA7-F1
#
_cell.length_a   1.000
_cell.length_b   1.000
_cell.length_c   1.000
_cell.angle_alpha   90.00
_cell.angle_beta   90.00
_cell.angle_gamma   90.00
#
_symmetry.space_group_name_H-M   'P 1'
#
loop_
_entity.id
_entity.type
_entity.pdbx_description
1 polymer ?
#
loop_
_entity_poly.entity_id
_entity_poly.type
_entity_poly.pdbx_seq_one_letter_code
_entity_poly.pdbx_strand_id
1 'polypeptide(L)'
;MLRFVGTDIVCQEYPDEITLAINISGCPCHCPGCHSSFLAQNTGQMLSTEVLEVLIESTESSISCVGFMGGDANPKCINSFARYIKAHHPELKVGWYSGRTVIASDIELCNFDYIKIGPYLKHLGGLKSKRTNQRMYHISSSGEMVDITYRFQ
;
A
#
# COMPACT_ATOMS: atom_id res chain seq x y z
N MET A 1 -14.06 0.93 9.79
CA MET A 1 -13.56 2.21 9.23
C MET A 1 -12.05 2.26 9.42
N LEU A 2 -11.30 2.85 8.49
CA LEU A 2 -9.84 2.95 8.58
C LEU A 2 -9.41 4.33 9.09
N ARG A 3 -8.26 4.38 9.75
CA ARG A 3 -7.61 5.62 10.18
C ARG A 3 -6.20 5.67 9.62
N PHE A 4 -5.68 6.87 9.38
CA PHE A 4 -4.31 7.10 8.94
C PHE A 4 -3.63 8.13 9.85
N VAL A 5 -2.32 8.01 10.04
CA VAL A 5 -1.55 8.88 10.95
C VAL A 5 -0.73 9.93 10.20
N GLY A 6 -0.55 9.77 8.90
CA GLY A 6 0.18 10.70 8.05
C GLY A 6 0.34 10.19 6.63
N THR A 7 0.93 11.04 5.80
CA THR A 7 1.27 10.73 4.42
C THR A 7 2.72 11.10 4.14
N ASP A 8 3.34 10.40 3.19
CA ASP A 8 4.68 10.70 2.70
C ASP A 8 4.69 10.66 1.16
N ILE A 9 5.55 11.47 0.53
CA ILE A 9 5.84 11.34 -0.89
C ILE A 9 7.14 10.54 -1.03
N VAL A 10 7.07 9.34 -1.62
CA VAL A 10 8.18 8.38 -1.67
C VAL A 10 8.35 7.77 -3.05
N CYS A 11 9.61 7.52 -3.44
CA CYS A 11 9.95 6.85 -4.71
C CYS A 11 10.46 5.41 -4.51
N GLN A 12 10.42 4.89 -3.28
CA GLN A 12 11.03 3.60 -2.92
C GLN A 12 10.02 2.48 -2.68
N GLU A 13 8.72 2.77 -2.68
CA GLU A 13 7.69 1.77 -2.37
C GLU A 13 7.17 1.02 -3.59
N TYR A 14 7.08 1.70 -4.75
CA TYR A 14 6.67 1.10 -6.02
C TYR A 14 7.67 1.48 -7.11
N PRO A 15 8.06 0.55 -8.00
CA PRO A 15 9.11 0.83 -8.99
C PRO A 15 8.68 1.89 -9.99
N ASP A 16 9.57 2.87 -10.23
CA ASP A 16 9.39 4.01 -11.14
C ASP A 16 8.27 4.99 -10.78
N GLU A 17 7.66 4.88 -9.59
CA GLU A 17 6.55 5.75 -9.19
C GLU A 17 6.95 6.80 -8.16
N ILE A 18 6.40 8.00 -8.29
CA ILE A 18 6.35 8.97 -7.18
C ILE A 18 5.03 8.74 -6.45
N THR A 19 5.12 8.20 -5.25
CA THR A 19 3.96 7.64 -4.53
C THR A 19 3.53 8.52 -3.38
N LEU A 20 2.25 8.88 -3.33
CA LEU A 20 1.58 9.29 -2.09
C LEU A 20 1.34 8.07 -1.22
N ALA A 21 2.23 7.84 -0.25
CA ALA A 21 2.11 6.75 0.72
C ALA A 21 1.21 7.17 1.89
N ILE A 22 0.04 6.56 2.01
CA ILE A 22 -0.91 6.80 3.09
C ILE A 22 -0.68 5.77 4.19
N ASN A 23 -0.22 6.24 5.36
CA ASN A 23 0.17 5.39 6.48
C ASN A 23 -1.04 5.03 7.37
N ILE A 24 -1.62 3.85 7.12
CA ILE A 24 -2.85 3.38 7.76
C ILE A 24 -2.53 2.72 9.10
N SER A 25 -3.21 3.18 10.14
CA SER A 25 -3.02 2.75 11.52
C SER A 25 -3.89 1.53 11.87
N GLY A 26 -3.68 0.96 13.06
CA GLY A 26 -4.36 -0.25 13.52
C GLY A 26 -3.84 -1.53 12.84
N CYS A 27 -2.56 -1.61 12.50
CA CYS A 27 -1.96 -2.80 11.91
C CYS A 27 -2.00 -3.99 12.91
N PRO A 28 -2.66 -5.11 12.57
CA PRO A 28 -2.80 -6.27 13.45
C PRO A 28 -1.58 -7.20 13.43
N CYS A 29 -0.60 -6.95 12.56
CA CYS A 29 0.53 -7.87 12.35
C CYS A 29 1.59 -7.77 13.46
N HIS A 30 1.75 -6.59 14.07
CA HIS A 30 2.69 -6.33 15.19
C HIS A 30 4.10 -6.93 15.03
N CYS A 31 4.65 -6.90 13.80
CA CYS A 31 5.91 -7.56 13.48
C CYS A 31 7.09 -7.03 14.33
N PRO A 32 7.87 -7.89 15.00
CA PRO A 32 9.01 -7.47 15.80
C PRO A 32 10.06 -6.70 14.98
N GLY A 33 10.42 -5.49 15.43
CA GLY A 33 11.40 -4.64 14.77
C GLY A 33 10.89 -3.96 13.49
N CYS A 34 9.58 -3.93 13.26
CA CYS A 34 8.99 -3.22 12.13
C CYS A 34 9.34 -1.72 12.16
N HIS A 35 9.77 -1.19 11.01
CA HIS A 35 10.02 0.25 10.83
C HIS A 35 8.77 1.09 11.09
N SER A 36 7.59 0.56 10.71
CA SER A 36 6.30 1.22 10.88
C SER A 36 5.54 0.72 12.12
N SER A 37 6.26 0.39 13.20
CA SER A 37 5.65 -0.11 14.45
C SER A 37 4.66 0.88 15.08
N PHE A 38 4.81 2.18 14.81
CA PHE A 38 3.85 3.22 15.21
C PHE A 38 2.45 3.04 14.61
N LEU A 39 2.30 2.29 13.51
CA LEU A 39 1.01 1.95 12.90
C LEU A 39 0.24 0.87 13.66
N ALA A 40 0.83 0.23 14.68
CA ALA A 40 0.18 -0.80 15.47
C ALA A 40 -1.06 -0.27 16.22
N GLN A 41 -1.02 0.97 16.70
CA GLN A 41 -2.15 1.57 17.41
C GLN A 41 -3.16 2.13 16.42
N ASN A 42 -4.45 2.02 16.74
CA ASN A 42 -5.53 2.57 15.92
C ASN A 42 -5.73 4.06 16.23
N THR A 43 -4.87 4.92 15.68
CA THR A 43 -4.83 6.37 15.94
C THR A 43 -4.91 7.17 14.64
N GLY A 44 -4.95 8.50 14.76
CA GLY A 44 -4.97 9.41 13.61
C GLY A 44 -6.38 9.71 13.09
N GLN A 45 -6.43 10.32 11.90
CA GLN A 45 -7.65 10.80 11.27
C GLN A 45 -8.37 9.67 10.54
N MET A 46 -9.70 9.74 10.52
CA MET A 46 -10.51 8.81 9.74
C MET A 46 -10.26 9.02 8.25
N LEU A 47 -9.97 7.94 7.54
CA LEU A 47 -9.86 7.97 6.08
C LEU A 47 -11.26 7.80 5.48
N SER A 48 -11.70 8.81 4.72
CA SER A 48 -12.91 8.80 3.90
C SER A 48 -12.54 9.17 2.46
N THR A 49 -13.48 9.04 1.53
CA THR A 49 -13.31 9.45 0.13
C THR A 49 -13.01 10.94 0.02
N GLU A 50 -13.68 11.78 0.82
CA GLU A 50 -13.48 13.23 0.81
C GLU A 50 -12.08 13.61 1.31
N VAL A 51 -11.60 12.93 2.36
CA VAL A 51 -10.23 13.12 2.85
C VAL A 51 -9.22 12.62 1.82
N LEU A 52 -9.49 11.50 1.18
CA LEU A 52 -8.63 10.93 0.14
C LEU A 52 -8.46 11.90 -1.04
N GLU A 53 -9.55 12.49 -1.52
CA GLU A 53 -9.52 13.52 -2.57
C GLU A 53 -8.66 14.72 -2.18
N VAL A 54 -8.87 15.28 -0.98
CA VAL A 54 -8.06 16.40 -0.47
C VAL A 54 -6.56 16.05 -0.44
N LEU A 55 -6.22 14.82 -0.04
CA LEU A 55 -4.83 14.37 -0.03
C LEU A 55 -4.26 14.28 -1.46
N ILE A 56 -5.02 13.73 -2.41
CA ILE A 56 -4.61 13.60 -3.81
C ILE A 56 -4.46 14.99 -4.45
N GLU A 57 -5.47 15.85 -4.39
CA GLU A 57 -5.47 17.20 -4.97
C GLU A 57 -4.30 18.05 -4.43
N SER A 58 -3.97 17.90 -3.13
CA SER A 58 -2.84 18.61 -2.52
C SER A 58 -1.46 18.18 -3.06
N THR A 59 -1.40 17.08 -3.82
CA THR A 59 -0.16 16.45 -4.31
C THR A 59 -0.15 16.14 -5.81
N GLU A 60 -1.28 16.30 -6.50
CA GLU A 60 -1.58 15.79 -7.85
C GLU A 60 -0.51 16.14 -8.90
N SER A 61 0.02 17.37 -8.88
CA SER A 61 1.08 17.79 -9.82
C SER A 61 2.44 17.07 -9.65
N SER A 62 2.58 16.20 -8.65
CA SER A 62 3.84 15.61 -8.20
C SER A 62 3.84 14.09 -8.10
N ILE A 63 2.67 13.43 -8.20
CA ILE A 63 2.55 11.99 -7.94
C ILE A 63 2.08 11.22 -9.17
N SER A 64 2.48 9.96 -9.26
CA SER A 64 2.03 9.00 -10.27
C SER A 64 1.33 7.78 -9.66
N CYS A 65 1.36 7.64 -8.33
CA CYS A 65 0.81 6.50 -7.61
C CYS A 65 0.26 6.91 -6.24
N VAL A 66 -0.82 6.26 -5.80
CA VAL A 66 -1.32 6.30 -4.43
C VAL A 66 -1.11 4.94 -3.79
N GLY A 67 -0.38 4.90 -2.68
CA GLY A 67 -0.01 3.69 -1.97
C GLY A 67 -0.65 3.59 -0.60
N PHE A 68 -1.44 2.55 -0.34
CA PHE A 68 -1.93 2.27 1.01
C PHE A 68 -0.93 1.43 1.80
N MET A 69 -0.42 1.96 2.90
CA MET A 69 0.58 1.31 3.75
C MET A 69 -0.11 0.73 4.99
N GLY A 70 -0.40 -0.57 4.98
CA GLY A 70 -1.17 -1.25 6.04
C GLY A 70 -2.64 -1.41 5.69
N GLY A 71 -3.55 -1.20 6.64
CA GLY A 71 -4.99 -1.43 6.43
C GLY A 71 -5.43 -2.90 6.50
N ASP A 72 -4.52 -3.79 6.91
CA ASP A 72 -4.74 -5.22 7.13
C ASP A 72 -5.88 -5.57 8.11
N ALA A 73 -6.33 -4.62 8.92
CA ALA A 73 -7.49 -4.77 9.80
C ALA A 73 -8.83 -4.66 9.06
N ASN A 74 -8.86 -4.04 7.88
CA ASN A 74 -10.07 -3.92 7.07
C ASN A 74 -9.75 -3.81 5.56
N PRO A 75 -9.34 -4.93 4.92
CA PRO A 75 -9.00 -4.97 3.49
C PRO A 75 -10.15 -4.55 2.57
N LYS A 76 -11.41 -4.78 2.97
CA LYS A 76 -12.60 -4.34 2.23
C LYS A 76 -12.63 -2.82 2.03
N CYS A 77 -12.23 -2.04 3.04
CA CYS A 77 -12.12 -0.60 2.89
C CYS A 77 -10.98 -0.22 1.94
N ILE A 78 -9.85 -0.91 1.98
CA ILE A 78 -8.74 -0.69 1.03
C ILE A 78 -9.21 -0.94 -0.40
N ASN A 79 -9.87 -2.06 -0.67
CA ASN A 79 -10.44 -2.36 -1.98
C ASN A 79 -11.41 -1.27 -2.46
N SER A 80 -12.24 -0.75 -1.55
CA SER A 80 -13.20 0.32 -1.87
C SER A 80 -12.51 1.63 -2.25
N PHE A 81 -11.45 2.02 -1.55
CA PHE A 81 -10.67 3.21 -1.89
C PHE A 81 -9.87 3.01 -3.18
N ALA A 82 -9.28 1.84 -3.40
CA ALA A 82 -8.58 1.51 -4.62
C ALA A 82 -9.49 1.63 -5.85
N ARG A 83 -10.69 1.03 -5.78
CA ARG A 83 -11.72 1.15 -6.82
C ARG A 83 -12.13 2.61 -7.06
N TYR A 84 -12.25 3.39 -6.00
CA TYR A 84 -12.61 4.80 -6.10
C TYR A 84 -11.53 5.61 -6.84
N ILE A 85 -10.25 5.42 -6.50
CA ILE A 85 -9.13 6.09 -7.19
C ILE A 85 -9.10 5.70 -8.66
N LYS A 86 -9.19 4.41 -9.01
CA LYS A 86 -9.21 3.97 -10.42
C LYS A 86 -10.33 4.60 -11.24
N ALA A 87 -11.46 4.94 -10.60
CA ALA A 87 -12.62 5.53 -11.28
C ALA A 87 -12.52 7.06 -11.44
N HIS A 88 -11.85 7.77 -10.52
CA HIS A 88 -11.82 9.24 -10.49
C HIS A 88 -10.47 9.84 -10.90
N HIS A 89 -9.39 9.09 -10.72
CA HIS A 89 -8.01 9.46 -11.03
C HIS A 89 -7.35 8.37 -11.90
N PRO A 90 -7.86 8.11 -13.12
CA PRO A 90 -7.41 7.00 -13.97
C PRO A 90 -5.94 7.08 -14.39
N GLU A 91 -5.34 8.27 -14.33
CA GLU A 91 -3.92 8.52 -14.55
C GLU A 91 -3.02 8.07 -13.39
N LEU A 92 -3.57 7.93 -12.18
CA LEU A 92 -2.83 7.46 -11.02
C LEU A 92 -2.86 5.93 -10.92
N LYS A 93 -1.70 5.36 -10.62
CA LYS A 93 -1.59 3.95 -10.23
C LYS A 93 -2.00 3.76 -8.77
N VAL A 94 -2.48 2.56 -8.44
CA VAL A 94 -2.88 2.22 -7.09
C VAL A 94 -2.03 1.07 -6.55
N GLY A 95 -1.39 1.33 -5.41
CA GLY A 95 -0.56 0.38 -4.69
C GLY A 95 -1.15 0.00 -3.33
N TRP A 96 -0.93 -1.24 -2.89
CA TRP A 96 -1.20 -1.65 -1.51
C TRP A 96 -0.07 -2.48 -0.93
N TYR A 97 0.34 -2.15 0.30
CA TYR A 97 1.24 -2.97 1.10
C TYR A 97 0.50 -3.59 2.30
N SER A 98 0.42 -4.92 2.28
CA SER A 98 -0.09 -5.76 3.36
C SER A 98 1.07 -6.43 4.11
N GLY A 99 1.00 -6.41 5.45
CA GLY A 99 1.92 -7.17 6.30
C GLY A 99 1.63 -8.68 6.33
N ARG A 100 0.59 -9.17 5.64
CA ARG A 100 0.21 -10.58 5.59
C ARG A 100 0.93 -11.30 4.45
N THR A 101 0.98 -12.62 4.51
CA THR A 101 1.58 -13.47 3.45
C THR A 101 0.59 -13.86 2.35
N VAL A 102 -0.70 -13.55 2.53
CA VAL A 102 -1.78 -13.90 1.61
C VAL A 102 -2.67 -12.68 1.43
N ILE A 103 -3.11 -12.44 0.19
CA ILE A 103 -4.05 -11.38 -0.16
C ILE A 103 -5.43 -11.73 0.41
N ALA A 104 -6.07 -10.77 1.07
CA ALA A 104 -7.40 -10.99 1.64
C ALA A 104 -8.46 -11.19 0.53
N SER A 105 -9.47 -12.02 0.79
CA SER A 105 -10.54 -12.32 -0.18
C SER A 105 -11.39 -11.12 -0.57
N ASP A 106 -11.39 -10.05 0.24
CA ASP A 106 -12.08 -8.79 -0.07
C ASP A 106 -11.36 -7.93 -1.13
N ILE A 107 -10.18 -8.34 -1.59
CA ILE A 107 -9.35 -7.60 -2.54
C ILE A 107 -9.62 -8.09 -3.95
N GLU A 108 -10.07 -7.18 -4.80
CA GLU A 108 -10.24 -7.41 -6.23
C GLU A 108 -9.01 -6.86 -6.95
N LEU A 109 -8.23 -7.75 -7.57
CA LEU A 109 -6.94 -7.39 -8.16
C LEU A 109 -7.04 -6.28 -9.21
N CYS A 110 -8.15 -6.21 -9.96
CA CYS A 110 -8.37 -5.19 -10.99
C CYS A 110 -8.40 -3.75 -10.45
N ASN A 111 -8.55 -3.56 -9.14
CA ASN A 111 -8.51 -2.24 -8.51
C ASN A 111 -7.08 -1.77 -8.19
N PHE A 112 -6.06 -2.61 -8.40
CA PHE A 112 -4.67 -2.33 -8.03
C PHE A 112 -3.75 -2.49 -9.24
N ASP A 113 -2.71 -1.66 -9.29
CA ASP A 113 -1.59 -1.79 -10.22
C ASP A 113 -0.41 -2.51 -9.53
N TYR A 114 -0.28 -2.34 -8.21
CA TYR A 114 0.76 -2.98 -7.42
C TYR A 114 0.24 -3.54 -6.09
N ILE A 115 0.69 -4.74 -5.73
CA ILE A 115 0.42 -5.33 -4.42
C ILE A 115 1.74 -5.86 -3.83
N LYS A 116 2.10 -5.33 -2.67
CA LYS A 116 3.21 -5.80 -1.83
C LYS A 116 2.65 -6.61 -0.67
N ILE A 117 3.19 -7.80 -0.45
CA ILE A 117 2.83 -8.66 0.68
C ILE A 117 4.07 -9.14 1.44
N GLY A 118 3.86 -9.54 2.69
CA GLY A 118 4.86 -10.21 3.51
C GLY A 118 5.19 -9.41 4.78
N PRO A 119 5.17 -10.04 5.96
CA PRO A 119 5.53 -9.38 7.21
C PRO A 119 7.00 -8.98 7.17
N TYR A 120 7.34 -7.87 7.84
CA TYR A 120 8.74 -7.55 8.06
C TYR A 120 9.40 -8.58 9.00
N LEU A 121 10.44 -9.25 8.52
CA LEU A 121 11.28 -10.14 9.32
C LEU A 121 12.68 -9.55 9.42
N LYS A 122 13.06 -9.10 10.63
CA LYS A 122 14.32 -8.39 10.90
C LYS A 122 15.57 -9.08 10.33
N HIS A 123 15.63 -10.41 10.41
CA HIS A 123 16.78 -11.19 9.93
C HIS A 123 16.82 -11.40 8.41
N LEU A 124 15.74 -11.08 7.69
CA LEU A 124 15.64 -11.15 6.24
C LEU A 124 15.69 -9.77 5.58
N GLY A 125 15.38 -8.70 6.31
CA GLY A 125 15.38 -7.33 5.81
C GLY A 125 14.18 -7.01 4.90
N GLY A 126 14.11 -5.75 4.45
CA GLY A 126 13.09 -5.28 3.50
C GLY A 126 13.44 -5.55 2.04
N LEU A 127 12.72 -4.93 1.09
CA LEU A 127 12.82 -5.21 -0.36
C LEU A 127 14.23 -5.10 -0.98
N LYS A 128 15.13 -4.27 -0.41
CA LYS A 128 16.54 -4.16 -0.85
C LYS A 128 17.39 -5.38 -0.49
N SER A 129 16.90 -6.26 0.39
CA SER A 129 17.60 -7.48 0.77
C SER A 129 17.26 -8.61 -0.19
N LYS A 130 18.28 -9.24 -0.78
CA LYS A 130 18.14 -10.46 -1.61
C LYS A 130 17.51 -11.65 -0.86
N ARG A 131 17.47 -11.59 0.48
CA ARG A 131 16.92 -12.62 1.35
C ARG A 131 15.50 -12.31 1.85
N THR A 132 14.91 -11.19 1.44
CA THR A 132 13.62 -10.75 1.95
C THR A 132 12.52 -11.80 1.69
N ASN A 133 11.58 -11.90 2.64
CA ASN A 133 10.35 -12.67 2.46
C ASN A 133 9.21 -11.84 1.84
N GLN A 134 9.42 -10.54 1.68
CA GLN A 134 8.43 -9.65 1.08
C GLN A 134 8.41 -9.86 -0.44
N ARG A 135 7.22 -9.73 -1.03
CA ARG A 135 7.00 -9.87 -2.47
C ARG A 135 6.28 -8.65 -3.00
N MET A 136 6.80 -8.09 -4.09
CA MET A 136 6.12 -7.06 -4.86
C MET A 136 5.55 -7.68 -6.13
N TYR A 137 4.26 -7.49 -6.35
CA TYR A 137 3.57 -7.91 -7.56
C TYR A 137 3.07 -6.70 -8.34
N HIS A 138 3.22 -6.76 -9.66
CA HIS A 138 2.51 -5.91 -10.59
C HIS A 138 1.27 -6.66 -11.09
N ILE A 139 0.12 -5.99 -11.12
CA ILE A 139 -1.11 -6.56 -11.67
C ILE A 139 -1.15 -6.20 -13.16
N SER A 140 -1.01 -7.22 -14.00
CA SER A 140 -1.06 -7.05 -15.45
C SER A 140 -2.48 -6.70 -15.94
N SER A 141 -2.58 -6.23 -17.18
CA SER A 141 -3.87 -5.95 -17.83
C SER A 141 -4.76 -7.18 -18.01
N SER A 142 -4.20 -8.38 -18.00
CA SER A 142 -4.95 -9.66 -17.98
C SER A 142 -5.45 -10.04 -16.58
N GLY A 143 -5.10 -9.26 -15.55
CA GLY A 143 -5.44 -9.54 -14.15
C GLY A 143 -4.48 -10.50 -13.45
N GLU A 144 -3.37 -10.88 -14.10
CA GLU A 144 -2.37 -11.77 -13.51
C GLU A 144 -1.39 -11.02 -12.62
N MET A 145 -0.99 -11.65 -11.52
CA MET A 145 0.06 -11.15 -10.62
C MET A 145 1.44 -11.56 -11.16
N VAL A 146 2.27 -10.57 -11.48
CA VAL A 146 3.65 -10.77 -11.93
C VAL A 146 4.61 -10.38 -10.81
N ASP A 147 5.43 -11.31 -10.31
CA ASP A 147 6.45 -11.02 -9.29
C ASP A 147 7.54 -10.13 -9.89
N ILE A 148 7.65 -8.91 -9.36
CA ILE A 148 8.64 -7.90 -9.74
C ILE A 148 9.53 -7.51 -8.56
N THR A 149 9.65 -8.37 -7.54
CA THR A 149 10.47 -8.14 -6.34
C THR A 149 11.94 -7.86 -6.69
N TYR A 150 12.43 -8.46 -7.78
CA TYR A 150 13.80 -8.25 -8.27
C TYR A 150 14.12 -6.79 -8.61
N ARG A 151 13.10 -5.95 -8.88
CA ARG A 151 13.28 -4.53 -9.22
C ARG A 151 13.82 -3.67 -8.06
N PHE A 152 13.86 -4.20 -6.85
CA PHE A 152 14.36 -3.52 -5.65
C PHE A 152 15.76 -3.96 -5.22
N GLN A 153 16.38 -4.93 -5.91
CA GLN A 153 17.59 -5.65 -5.50
C GLN A 153 18.84 -5.30 -6.31
#